data_AF-A0A819DIM7-F1
#
_entry.id   AF-A0A819DIM7-F1
#
_cell.length_a   1.000
_cell.length_b   1.000
_cell.length_c   1.000
_cell.angle_alpha   90.00
_cell.angle_beta   90.00
_cell.angle_gamma   90.00
#
_symmetry.space_group_name_H-M   'P 1'
#
loop_
_entity.id
_entity.type
_entity.pdbx_description
1 polymer ?
#
loop_
_entity_poly.entity_id
_entity_poly.type
_entity_poly.pdbx_seq_one_letter_code
_entity_poly.pdbx_strand_id
1 'polypeptide(L)'
;LSKLPHGQERTSTHKKAVFISTDYVYKGPYLASSQGDRKKLLYNLYFTRALLTLEQYLKIPDHLRSIIDWHSVIKIDNINEYYLKQKSLGKLSTLESDHEVVTTKIETNIKVLRRGSHINRLIELENDKSNFQNDKKYLCQACLQHFYLRYILNIGDSGTWNILVRRDHNQGICGIDFEEIRSEKSKKTNDPLTMIMSKVSKRQQDLYGSYINDIIIFKNKIDPADELAKILSTSFKIDIDNMNERIEKYANCILKKK
;
A
#
# COMPACT_ATOMS: atom_id res chain seq x y z
N LEU A 1 -8.98 -17.30 -14.03
CA LEU A 1 -8.02 -16.79 -13.01
C LEU A 1 -7.24 -17.91 -12.33
N SER A 2 -7.87 -19.03 -11.97
CA SER A 2 -7.24 -20.17 -11.26
C SER A 2 -6.02 -20.82 -11.92
N LYS A 3 -5.79 -20.62 -13.22
CA LYS A 3 -4.61 -21.13 -13.94
C LYS A 3 -3.38 -20.20 -13.85
N LEU A 4 -3.57 -18.96 -13.40
CA LEU A 4 -2.50 -17.98 -13.28
C LEU A 4 -1.65 -18.25 -12.04
N PRO A 5 -0.33 -17.98 -12.08
CA PRO A 5 0.49 -18.05 -10.89
C PRO A 5 0.05 -17.02 -9.85
N HIS A 6 0.24 -17.38 -8.59
CA HIS A 6 0.08 -16.49 -7.46
C HIS A 6 1.30 -15.58 -7.34
N GLY A 7 1.08 -14.31 -6.98
CA GLY A 7 2.16 -13.39 -6.65
C GLY A 7 2.80 -13.64 -5.27
N GLN A 8 2.11 -14.37 -4.40
CA GLN A 8 2.61 -14.81 -3.10
C GLN A 8 1.77 -15.98 -2.58
N GLU A 9 2.37 -16.79 -1.71
CA GLU A 9 1.64 -17.75 -0.89
C GLU A 9 0.65 -17.05 0.04
N ARG A 10 -0.52 -17.68 0.25
CA ARG A 10 -1.43 -17.23 1.29
C ARG A 10 -0.95 -17.75 2.64
N THR A 11 -0.70 -16.82 3.56
CA THR A 11 -0.31 -17.17 4.93
C THR A 11 -1.51 -17.43 5.84
N SER A 12 -2.74 -17.19 5.36
CA SER A 12 -3.98 -17.40 6.11
C SER A 12 -5.19 -17.52 5.18
N THR A 13 -6.24 -18.20 5.65
CA THR A 13 -7.51 -18.39 4.92
C THR A 13 -8.25 -17.07 4.66
N HIS A 14 -8.05 -16.05 5.48
CA HIS A 14 -8.69 -14.74 5.32
C HIS A 14 -7.93 -13.80 4.36
N LYS A 15 -6.68 -14.10 4.02
CA LYS A 15 -5.93 -13.34 3.01
C LYS A 15 -6.44 -13.69 1.63
N LYS A 16 -6.51 -12.68 0.76
CA LYS A 16 -6.94 -12.84 -0.63
C LYS A 16 -5.78 -13.36 -1.46
N ALA A 17 -6.08 -14.23 -2.42
CA ALA A 17 -5.09 -14.62 -3.42
C ALA A 17 -4.79 -13.43 -4.33
N VAL A 18 -3.57 -13.37 -4.83
CA VAL A 18 -3.13 -12.40 -5.83
C VAL A 18 -2.66 -13.20 -7.02
N PHE A 19 -3.39 -13.14 -8.13
CA PHE A 19 -3.06 -13.82 -9.37
C PHE A 19 -2.36 -12.86 -10.32
N ILE A 20 -1.34 -13.32 -11.03
CA ILE A 20 -0.53 -12.48 -11.92
C ILE A 20 -0.55 -13.06 -13.33
N SER A 21 -0.83 -12.19 -14.28
CA SER A 21 -0.66 -12.41 -15.72
C SER A 21 0.37 -11.42 -16.26
N THR A 22 0.70 -11.52 -17.55
CA THR A 22 1.60 -10.57 -18.22
C THR A 22 1.13 -9.14 -18.04
N ASP A 23 -0.14 -8.88 -18.32
CA ASP A 23 -0.65 -7.51 -18.38
C ASP A 23 -1.30 -7.04 -17.09
N TYR A 24 -1.76 -7.97 -16.25
CA TYR A 24 -2.60 -7.64 -15.10
C TYR A 24 -2.32 -8.46 -13.84
N VAL A 25 -2.57 -7.82 -12.70
CA VAL A 25 -2.68 -8.42 -11.38
C VAL A 25 -4.15 -8.45 -10.97
N TYR A 26 -4.57 -9.55 -10.37
CA TYR A 26 -5.93 -9.75 -9.88
C TYR A 26 -5.90 -10.12 -8.40
N LYS A 27 -6.65 -9.41 -7.57
CA LYS A 27 -6.74 -9.71 -6.13
C LYS A 27 -8.15 -10.15 -5.77
N GLY A 28 -8.28 -11.32 -5.14
CA GLY A 28 -9.58 -11.90 -4.75
C GLY A 28 -9.50 -13.40 -4.44
N PRO A 29 -10.65 -14.11 -4.41
CA PRO A 29 -11.99 -13.56 -4.50
C PRO A 29 -12.42 -12.82 -3.22
N TYR A 30 -13.20 -11.75 -3.39
CA TYR A 30 -14.01 -11.17 -2.34
C TYR A 30 -15.44 -11.71 -2.48
N LEU A 31 -15.90 -12.47 -1.50
CA LEU A 31 -17.21 -13.12 -1.54
C LEU A 31 -18.31 -12.12 -1.22
N ALA A 32 -19.30 -12.01 -2.10
CA ALA A 32 -20.44 -11.12 -1.90
C ALA A 32 -21.23 -11.45 -0.63
N SER A 33 -21.31 -12.73 -0.27
CA SER A 33 -22.04 -13.22 0.90
C SER A 33 -21.33 -12.91 2.22
N SER A 34 -20.00 -12.78 2.20
CA SER A 34 -19.19 -12.52 3.40
C SER A 34 -19.12 -11.02 3.72
N GLN A 35 -19.67 -10.62 4.87
CA GLN A 35 -19.59 -9.23 5.33
C GLN A 35 -18.14 -8.74 5.47
N GLY A 36 -17.24 -9.60 5.95
CA GLY A 36 -15.82 -9.27 6.07
C GLY A 36 -15.16 -9.01 4.72
N ASP A 37 -15.49 -9.79 3.70
CA ASP A 37 -14.96 -9.59 2.35
C ASP A 37 -15.53 -8.35 1.69
N ARG A 38 -16.84 -8.09 1.83
CA ARG A 38 -17.45 -6.84 1.36
C ARG A 38 -16.75 -5.63 1.97
N LYS A 39 -16.50 -5.66 3.27
CA LYS A 39 -15.78 -4.59 3.99
C LYS A 39 -14.36 -4.40 3.42
N LYS A 40 -13.59 -5.49 3.26
CA LYS A 40 -12.24 -5.43 2.71
C LYS A 40 -12.20 -4.92 1.26
N LEU A 41 -13.14 -5.36 0.42
CA LEU A 41 -13.28 -4.88 -0.95
C LEU A 41 -13.54 -3.36 -0.97
N LEU A 42 -14.52 -2.90 -0.21
CA LEU A 42 -14.84 -1.48 -0.10
C LEU A 42 -13.67 -0.67 0.45
N TYR A 43 -12.95 -1.17 1.46
CA TYR A 43 -11.78 -0.48 2.00
C TYR A 43 -10.65 -0.36 0.98
N ASN A 44 -10.35 -1.41 0.20
CA ASN A 44 -9.39 -1.26 -0.89
C ASN A 44 -9.83 -0.17 -1.87
N LEU A 45 -11.09 -0.12 -2.26
CA LEU A 45 -11.59 0.88 -3.21
C LEU A 45 -11.55 2.29 -2.61
N TYR A 46 -12.15 2.49 -1.43
CA TYR A 46 -12.25 3.79 -0.76
C TYR A 46 -10.88 4.33 -0.40
N PHE A 47 -10.00 3.53 0.20
CA PHE A 47 -8.67 3.99 0.59
C PHE A 47 -7.76 4.23 -0.61
N THR A 48 -7.83 3.42 -1.67
CA THR A 48 -7.07 3.72 -2.92
C THR A 48 -7.49 5.08 -3.47
N ARG A 49 -8.80 5.33 -3.60
CA ARG A 49 -9.32 6.59 -4.14
C ARG A 49 -9.08 7.79 -3.22
N ALA A 50 -9.19 7.61 -1.91
CA ALA A 50 -8.84 8.64 -0.94
C ALA A 50 -7.36 9.01 -1.02
N LEU A 51 -6.45 8.02 -1.07
CA LEU A 51 -5.01 8.29 -1.20
C LEU A 51 -4.69 9.01 -2.51
N LEU A 52 -5.28 8.60 -3.65
CA LEU A 52 -5.13 9.32 -4.93
C LEU A 52 -5.61 10.77 -4.83
N THR A 53 -6.74 11.00 -4.17
CA THR A 53 -7.29 12.35 -3.95
C THR A 53 -6.32 13.21 -3.14
N LEU A 54 -5.69 12.64 -2.10
CA LEU A 54 -4.68 13.34 -1.31
C LEU A 54 -3.39 13.61 -2.10
N GLU A 55 -2.91 12.66 -2.90
CA GLU A 55 -1.73 12.86 -3.76
C GLU A 55 -1.96 13.99 -4.77
N GLN A 56 -3.17 14.12 -5.30
CA GLN A 56 -3.56 15.21 -6.20
C GLN A 56 -3.69 16.55 -5.46
N TYR A 57 -4.40 16.56 -4.33
CA TYR A 57 -4.64 17.77 -3.55
C TYR A 57 -3.34 18.40 -3.04
N LEU A 58 -2.43 17.58 -2.49
CA LEU A 58 -1.12 18.03 -2.02
C LEU A 58 -0.12 18.29 -3.16
N LYS A 59 -0.52 18.05 -4.42
CA LYS A 59 0.33 18.18 -5.61
C LYS A 59 1.64 17.41 -5.46
N ILE A 60 1.53 16.16 -4.98
CA ILE A 60 2.68 15.27 -4.80
C ILE A 60 3.35 15.05 -6.16
N PRO A 61 4.67 15.33 -6.30
CA PRO A 61 5.41 15.09 -7.53
C PRO A 61 5.31 13.64 -7.99
N ASP A 62 5.28 13.41 -9.31
CA ASP A 62 5.03 12.08 -9.88
C ASP A 62 5.99 11.00 -9.37
N HIS A 63 7.24 11.36 -9.10
CA HIS A 63 8.19 10.42 -8.54
C HIS A 63 7.76 10.01 -7.10
N LEU A 64 7.26 10.91 -6.26
CA LEU A 64 6.82 10.55 -4.89
C LEU A 64 5.43 9.89 -4.84
N ARG A 65 4.70 9.87 -5.96
CA ARG A 65 3.40 9.19 -6.03
C ARG A 65 3.57 7.69 -5.91
N SER A 66 2.64 7.10 -5.18
CA SER A 66 2.75 5.74 -4.68
C SER A 66 1.48 4.93 -4.88
N ILE A 67 0.42 5.55 -5.41
CA ILE A 67 -0.87 4.91 -5.58
C ILE A 67 -1.15 4.70 -7.05
N ILE A 68 -1.53 3.47 -7.36
CA ILE A 68 -1.99 3.09 -8.68
C ILE A 68 -3.43 2.63 -8.51
N ASP A 69 -4.33 3.21 -9.30
CA ASP A 69 -5.74 2.88 -9.19
C ASP A 69 -6.01 1.44 -9.65
N TRP A 70 -7.15 0.92 -9.22
CA TRP A 70 -7.71 -0.29 -9.81
C TRP A 70 -8.23 0.03 -11.20
N HIS A 71 -7.84 -0.78 -12.19
CA HIS A 71 -8.30 -0.62 -13.55
C HIS A 71 -9.78 -0.97 -13.68
N SER A 72 -10.23 -2.03 -12.99
CA SER A 72 -11.63 -2.43 -12.96
C SER A 72 -11.91 -3.36 -11.78
N VAL A 73 -13.18 -3.53 -11.44
CA VAL A 73 -13.67 -4.62 -10.59
C VAL A 73 -14.30 -5.67 -11.50
N ILE A 74 -13.85 -6.92 -11.41
CA ILE A 74 -14.46 -8.05 -12.13
C ILE A 74 -15.44 -8.74 -11.20
N LYS A 75 -16.66 -8.99 -11.68
CA LYS A 75 -17.64 -9.85 -11.02
C LYS A 75 -17.75 -11.16 -11.80
N ILE A 76 -17.71 -12.28 -11.08
CA ILE A 76 -17.99 -13.60 -11.65
C ILE A 76 -19.40 -13.99 -11.21
N ASP A 77 -20.38 -13.80 -12.10
CA ASP A 77 -21.81 -13.84 -11.74
C ASP A 77 -22.29 -15.18 -11.18
N ASN A 78 -21.86 -16.30 -11.75
CA ASN A 78 -22.33 -17.63 -11.36
C ASN A 78 -21.90 -18.07 -9.95
N ILE A 79 -20.84 -17.48 -9.41
CA ILE A 79 -20.31 -17.78 -8.07
C ILE A 79 -20.33 -16.56 -7.14
N ASN A 80 -20.80 -15.41 -7.63
CA ASN A 80 -20.94 -14.15 -6.90
C ASN A 80 -19.64 -13.71 -6.20
N GLU A 81 -18.53 -13.80 -6.94
CA GLU A 81 -17.19 -13.42 -6.50
C GLU A 81 -16.72 -12.14 -7.18
N TYR A 82 -15.99 -11.31 -6.44
CA TYR A 82 -15.38 -10.09 -6.96
C TYR A 82 -13.85 -10.16 -6.95
N TYR A 83 -13.24 -9.56 -7.96
CA TYR A 83 -11.80 -9.43 -8.08
C TYR A 83 -11.43 -7.99 -8.44
N LEU A 84 -10.40 -7.46 -7.78
CA LEU A 84 -9.80 -6.19 -8.15
C LEU A 84 -8.75 -6.44 -9.24
N LYS A 85 -8.83 -5.73 -10.36
CA LYS A 85 -7.91 -5.84 -11.50
C LYS A 85 -7.04 -4.58 -11.59
N GLN A 86 -5.73 -4.74 -11.71
CA GLN A 86 -4.76 -3.66 -11.91
C GLN A 86 -3.77 -4.04 -12.99
N LYS A 87 -3.18 -3.07 -13.70
CA LYS A 87 -2.06 -3.34 -14.61
C LYS A 87 -0.87 -3.92 -13.86
N SER A 88 -0.16 -4.85 -14.49
CA SER A 88 1.07 -5.44 -13.94
C SER A 88 2.14 -4.36 -13.78
N LEU A 89 2.83 -4.39 -12.64
CA LEU A 89 3.91 -3.46 -12.29
C LEU A 89 5.30 -4.10 -12.37
N GLY A 90 5.34 -5.39 -12.72
CA GLY A 90 6.56 -6.20 -12.77
C GLY A 90 7.16 -6.28 -14.17
N LYS A 91 8.24 -7.06 -14.30
CA LYS A 91 8.92 -7.29 -15.58
C LYS A 91 8.11 -8.20 -16.50
N LEU A 92 7.67 -7.70 -17.66
CA LEU A 92 6.78 -8.43 -18.57
C LEU A 92 7.37 -9.74 -19.12
N SER A 93 8.70 -9.87 -19.19
CA SER A 93 9.39 -10.95 -19.92
C SER A 93 9.62 -12.26 -19.15
N THR A 94 9.18 -12.38 -17.88
CA THR A 94 9.66 -13.46 -16.97
C THR A 94 8.59 -14.39 -16.40
N LEU A 95 7.32 -14.26 -16.77
CA LEU A 95 6.24 -14.99 -16.05
C LEU A 95 6.17 -16.49 -16.35
N GLU A 96 6.56 -16.94 -17.54
CA GLU A 96 6.33 -18.33 -17.97
C GLU A 96 7.26 -19.33 -17.27
N SER A 97 8.46 -18.91 -16.84
CA SER A 97 9.47 -19.79 -16.23
C SER A 97 9.80 -19.47 -14.77
N ASP A 98 9.33 -18.35 -14.22
CA ASP A 98 9.76 -17.87 -12.90
C ASP A 98 8.74 -18.14 -11.78
N HIS A 99 8.25 -19.38 -11.76
CA HIS A 99 7.36 -19.87 -10.71
C HIS A 99 7.85 -21.19 -10.14
N GLU A 100 7.50 -21.42 -8.89
CA GLU A 100 7.65 -22.69 -8.20
C GLU A 100 6.26 -23.26 -7.86
N VAL A 101 6.19 -24.60 -7.80
CA VAL A 101 4.97 -25.28 -7.33
C VAL A 101 5.13 -25.51 -5.84
N VAL A 102 4.23 -24.94 -5.06
CA VAL A 102 4.25 -25.04 -3.59
C VAL A 102 2.96 -25.65 -3.07
N THR A 103 3.11 -26.34 -1.95
CA THR A 103 2.00 -26.86 -1.16
C THR A 103 2.12 -26.31 0.24
N THR A 104 1.07 -25.63 0.69
CA THR A 104 0.95 -25.02 2.01
C THR A 104 -0.14 -25.74 2.81
N LYS A 105 -0.35 -25.32 4.07
CA LYS A 105 -1.48 -25.79 4.88
C LYS A 105 -2.85 -25.37 4.34
N ILE A 106 -2.89 -24.41 3.41
CA ILE A 106 -4.13 -23.76 2.95
C ILE A 106 -4.41 -24.13 1.49
N GLU A 107 -3.37 -24.25 0.67
CA GLU A 107 -3.46 -24.46 -0.78
C GLU A 107 -2.44 -25.51 -1.20
N THR A 108 -2.84 -26.42 -2.09
CA THR A 108 -1.99 -27.52 -2.58
C THR A 108 -1.66 -27.31 -4.05
N ASN A 109 -0.42 -27.65 -4.44
CA ASN A 109 0.06 -27.64 -5.83
C ASN A 109 -0.22 -26.32 -6.59
N ILE A 110 -0.06 -25.19 -5.92
CA ILE A 110 -0.23 -23.88 -6.56
C ILE A 110 1.10 -23.38 -7.15
N LYS A 111 1.01 -22.67 -8.27
CA LYS A 111 2.16 -21.97 -8.85
C LYS A 111 2.32 -20.63 -8.15
N VAL A 112 3.50 -20.33 -7.63
CA VAL A 112 3.83 -19.05 -6.98
C VAL A 112 5.06 -18.45 -7.65
N LEU A 113 5.01 -17.16 -7.98
CA LEU A 113 6.18 -16.45 -8.51
C LEU A 113 7.27 -16.38 -7.44
N ARG A 114 8.52 -16.64 -7.84
CA ARG A 114 9.66 -16.60 -6.90
C ARG A 114 9.84 -15.18 -6.36
N ARG A 115 10.19 -15.05 -5.09
CA ARG A 115 10.41 -13.72 -4.48
C ARG A 115 11.58 -13.00 -5.15
N GLY A 116 11.42 -11.70 -5.40
CA GLY A 116 12.46 -10.87 -6.03
C GLY A 116 12.64 -11.05 -7.55
N SER A 117 11.81 -11.88 -8.19
CA SER A 117 11.88 -12.12 -9.65
C SER A 117 11.20 -11.03 -10.47
N HIS A 118 9.87 -10.98 -10.37
CA HIS A 118 8.97 -10.20 -11.20
C HIS A 118 8.79 -8.79 -10.65
N ILE A 119 8.68 -8.68 -9.32
CA ILE A 119 8.56 -7.44 -8.58
C ILE A 119 9.24 -7.60 -7.21
N ASN A 120 9.87 -6.53 -6.74
CA ASN A 120 10.53 -6.52 -5.44
C ASN A 120 9.65 -5.75 -4.46
N ARG A 121 9.55 -6.25 -3.23
CA ARG A 121 9.08 -5.43 -2.12
C ARG A 121 10.21 -4.54 -1.65
N LEU A 122 9.86 -3.37 -1.12
CA LEU A 122 10.87 -2.43 -0.62
C LEU A 122 11.70 -3.06 0.51
N ILE A 123 11.08 -3.86 1.39
CA ILE A 123 11.80 -4.59 2.46
C ILE A 123 12.87 -5.57 1.92
N GLU A 124 12.70 -6.10 0.71
CA GLU A 124 13.69 -7.00 0.10
C GLU A 124 14.91 -6.19 -0.36
N LEU A 125 14.68 -5.00 -0.94
CA LEU A 125 15.76 -4.07 -1.30
C LEU A 125 16.44 -3.45 -0.08
N GLU A 126 15.70 -3.16 0.99
CA GLU A 126 16.28 -2.64 2.22
C GLU A 126 17.42 -3.53 2.70
N ASN A 127 17.31 -4.85 2.49
CA ASN A 127 18.30 -5.85 2.89
C ASN A 127 19.48 -5.96 1.91
N ASP A 128 19.29 -5.67 0.63
CA ASP A 128 20.32 -5.70 -0.42
C ASP A 128 20.99 -4.32 -0.61
N LYS A 129 22.18 -4.17 -0.03
CA LYS A 129 22.93 -2.90 -0.05
C LYS A 129 23.38 -2.46 -1.45
N SER A 130 23.47 -3.36 -2.43
CA SER A 130 24.02 -3.01 -3.75
C SER A 130 22.98 -2.34 -4.64
N ASN A 131 21.79 -2.92 -4.72
CA ASN A 131 20.70 -2.42 -5.55
C ASN A 131 19.95 -1.22 -4.97
N PHE A 132 20.02 -1.02 -3.64
CA PHE A 132 19.28 0.06 -2.98
C PHE A 132 19.95 1.44 -3.09
N GLN A 133 21.26 1.52 -3.32
CA GLN A 133 22.01 2.77 -3.15
C GLN A 133 21.73 3.82 -4.23
N ASN A 134 21.59 3.40 -5.48
CA ASN A 134 21.44 4.34 -6.61
C ASN A 134 20.14 5.16 -6.52
N ASP A 135 19.05 4.52 -6.06
CA ASP A 135 17.73 5.14 -5.95
C ASP A 135 17.31 5.42 -4.50
N LYS A 136 18.25 5.30 -3.54
CA LYS A 136 17.96 5.28 -2.10
C LYS A 136 17.12 6.47 -1.66
N LYS A 137 17.58 7.69 -1.96
CA LYS A 137 16.91 8.93 -1.54
C LYS A 137 15.47 8.94 -2.02
N TYR A 138 15.30 8.68 -3.31
CA TYR A 138 14.03 8.70 -3.99
C TYR A 138 13.03 7.69 -3.41
N LEU A 139 13.45 6.42 -3.32
CA LEU A 139 12.62 5.35 -2.78
C LEU A 139 12.25 5.60 -1.31
N CYS A 140 13.20 6.11 -0.53
CA CYS A 140 12.95 6.46 0.87
C CYS A 140 11.91 7.57 1.00
N GLN A 141 12.06 8.66 0.25
CA GLN A 141 11.12 9.78 0.28
C GLN A 141 9.73 9.36 -0.18
N ALA A 142 9.61 8.63 -1.29
CA ALA A 142 8.32 8.14 -1.78
C ALA A 142 7.66 7.20 -0.75
N CYS A 143 8.44 6.33 -0.11
CA CYS A 143 7.95 5.42 0.92
C CYS A 143 7.42 6.17 2.15
N LEU A 144 8.16 7.18 2.63
CA LEU A 144 7.71 8.01 3.74
C LEU A 144 6.47 8.83 3.39
N GLN A 145 6.43 9.40 2.18
CA GLN A 145 5.25 10.10 1.67
C GLN A 145 4.03 9.19 1.71
N HIS A 146 4.17 7.97 1.18
CA HIS A 146 3.11 6.97 1.19
C HIS A 146 2.62 6.63 2.61
N PHE A 147 3.54 6.38 3.55
CA PHE A 147 3.16 6.05 4.92
C PHE A 147 2.55 7.22 5.69
N TYR A 148 2.98 8.44 5.42
CA TYR A 148 2.33 9.63 5.96
C TYR A 148 0.87 9.72 5.51
N LEU A 149 0.60 9.51 4.21
CA LEU A 149 -0.77 9.53 3.67
C LEU A 149 -1.62 8.38 4.25
N ARG A 150 -1.06 7.17 4.40
CA ARG A 150 -1.75 6.07 5.11
C ARG A 150 -2.06 6.43 6.54
N TYR A 151 -1.12 7.06 7.24
CA TYR A 151 -1.28 7.44 8.63
C TYR A 151 -2.45 8.40 8.82
N ILE A 152 -2.51 9.50 8.05
CA ILE A 152 -3.60 10.49 8.19
C ILE A 152 -4.98 9.89 7.86
N LEU A 153 -5.05 8.95 6.92
CA LEU A 153 -6.28 8.20 6.59
C LEU A 153 -6.56 7.01 7.53
N ASN A 154 -5.77 6.84 8.59
CA ASN A 154 -5.88 5.74 9.55
C ASN A 154 -5.75 4.32 8.95
N ILE A 155 -5.04 4.18 7.82
CA ILE A 155 -4.85 2.91 7.13
C ILE A 155 -3.78 2.09 7.86
N GLY A 156 -4.14 0.84 8.17
CA GLY A 156 -3.34 -0.16 8.89
C GLY A 156 -2.21 -0.76 8.06
N ASP A 157 -1.57 -1.79 8.62
CA ASP A 157 -0.49 -2.61 8.01
C ASP A 157 0.52 -1.80 7.17
N SER A 158 0.99 -0.68 7.73
CA SER A 158 1.89 0.26 7.04
C SER A 158 3.35 -0.13 7.22
N GLY A 159 3.73 -1.29 6.68
CA GLY A 159 5.11 -1.78 6.66
C GLY A 159 5.71 -1.81 5.26
N THR A 160 7.04 -1.84 5.15
CA THR A 160 7.74 -1.80 3.85
C THR A 160 7.61 -3.10 3.06
N TRP A 161 7.02 -4.14 3.68
CA TRP A 161 6.54 -5.35 3.00
C TRP A 161 5.26 -5.12 2.17
N ASN A 162 4.55 -4.01 2.39
CA ASN A 162 3.37 -3.60 1.62
C ASN A 162 3.68 -2.45 0.65
N ILE A 163 4.96 -2.31 0.28
CA ILE A 163 5.43 -1.39 -0.75
C ILE A 163 6.12 -2.22 -1.81
N LEU A 164 5.65 -2.13 -3.04
CA LEU A 164 6.29 -2.69 -4.23
C LEU A 164 7.18 -1.65 -4.88
N VAL A 165 8.29 -2.08 -5.48
CA VAL A 165 9.16 -1.26 -6.32
C VAL A 165 8.84 -1.58 -7.78
N ARG A 166 8.41 -0.56 -8.50
CA ARG A 166 7.91 -0.65 -9.87
C ARG A 166 9.02 -1.04 -10.85
N ARG A 167 8.65 -1.86 -11.83
CA ARG A 167 9.53 -2.33 -12.92
C ARG A 167 8.86 -2.19 -14.30
N ASP A 168 7.73 -1.50 -14.38
CA ASP A 168 6.91 -1.28 -15.59
C ASP A 168 7.40 -0.09 -16.44
N HIS A 169 8.71 0.04 -16.62
CA HIS A 169 9.40 1.19 -17.27
C HIS A 169 9.26 2.54 -16.55
N ASN A 170 8.39 2.64 -15.56
CA ASN A 170 8.29 3.76 -14.65
C ASN A 170 9.12 3.47 -13.38
N GLN A 171 9.99 4.41 -13.00
CA GLN A 171 10.67 4.33 -11.71
C GLN A 171 9.68 4.68 -10.59
N GLY A 172 9.75 3.95 -9.47
CA GLY A 172 9.02 4.31 -8.27
C GLY A 172 8.50 3.18 -7.44
N ILE A 173 7.53 3.52 -6.59
CA ILE A 173 6.90 2.58 -5.67
C ILE A 173 5.41 2.47 -5.93
N CYS A 174 4.81 1.40 -5.44
CA CYS A 174 3.37 1.24 -5.34
C CYS A 174 3.04 0.67 -3.97
N GLY A 175 2.22 1.39 -3.20
CA GLY A 175 1.62 0.83 -2.00
C GLY A 175 0.57 -0.21 -2.34
N ILE A 176 0.45 -1.23 -1.49
CA ILE A 176 -0.56 -2.28 -1.62
C ILE A 176 -1.24 -2.55 -0.27
N ASP A 177 -2.27 -3.39 -0.32
CA ASP A 177 -2.99 -3.92 0.85
C ASP A 177 -3.60 -2.82 1.74
N PHE A 178 -4.62 -2.15 1.21
CA PHE A 178 -5.38 -1.09 1.88
C PHE A 178 -6.70 -1.62 2.46
N GLU A 179 -6.69 -2.74 3.18
CA GLU A 179 -7.94 -3.36 3.69
C GLU A 179 -8.13 -3.21 5.19
N GLU A 180 -7.15 -2.62 5.88
CA GLU A 180 -7.10 -2.58 7.33
C GLU A 180 -7.10 -1.15 7.85
N ILE A 181 -7.75 -0.96 9.00
CA ILE A 181 -7.67 0.26 9.80
C ILE A 181 -6.61 0.01 10.88
N ARG A 182 -5.86 1.04 11.25
CA ARG A 182 -4.88 0.94 12.35
C ARG A 182 -5.58 0.53 13.65
N SER A 183 -4.90 -0.32 14.43
CA SER A 183 -5.36 -0.63 15.78
C SER A 183 -5.22 0.59 16.69
N GLU A 184 -6.22 0.81 17.55
CA GLU A 184 -6.25 1.91 18.53
C GLU A 184 -5.19 1.76 19.63
N LYS A 185 -4.54 0.59 19.73
CA LYS A 185 -3.42 0.30 20.63
C LYS A 185 -2.13 1.05 20.21
N SER A 186 -2.27 2.32 19.81
CA SER A 186 -1.15 3.15 19.40
C SER A 186 -0.20 3.32 20.58
N LYS A 187 1.06 2.97 20.36
CA LYS A 187 2.13 3.30 21.30
C LYS A 187 2.21 4.83 21.38
N LYS A 188 2.14 5.39 22.58
CA LYS A 188 2.51 6.80 22.79
C LYS A 188 3.96 6.95 22.34
N THR A 189 4.17 7.61 21.20
CA THR A 189 5.49 7.82 20.61
C THR A 189 5.60 9.25 20.10
N ASN A 190 6.77 9.85 20.28
CA ASN A 190 7.17 11.13 19.71
C ASN A 190 8.16 10.92 18.56
N ASP A 191 8.28 9.69 18.03
CA ASP A 191 9.08 9.43 16.85
C ASP A 191 8.19 9.40 15.59
N PRO A 192 8.39 10.31 14.63
CA PRO A 192 7.54 10.42 13.44
C PRO A 192 7.57 9.16 12.56
N LEU A 193 8.69 8.43 12.50
CA LEU A 193 8.76 7.16 11.77
C LEU A 193 7.84 6.11 12.42
N THR A 194 7.93 5.98 13.75
CA THR A 194 7.08 5.06 14.51
C THR A 194 5.60 5.45 14.47
N MET A 195 5.27 6.74 14.21
CA MET A 195 3.88 7.15 13.99
C MET A 195 3.34 6.62 12.65
N ILE A 196 4.12 6.74 11.57
CA ILE A 196 3.62 6.45 10.22
C ILE A 196 3.88 4.99 9.78
N MET A 197 4.78 4.27 10.42
CA MET A 197 5.07 2.86 10.12
C MET A 197 4.54 1.92 11.21
N SER A 198 4.09 0.72 10.81
CA SER A 198 3.57 -0.28 11.76
C SER A 198 4.67 -0.85 12.67
N LYS A 199 5.88 -1.00 12.15
CA LYS A 199 7.07 -1.45 12.87
C LYS A 199 8.29 -0.76 12.26
N VAL A 200 9.15 -0.22 13.11
CA VAL A 200 10.41 0.43 12.70
C VAL A 200 11.57 -0.28 13.36
N SER A 201 12.47 -0.84 12.56
CA SER A 201 13.75 -1.38 13.03
C SER A 201 14.82 -0.29 13.11
N LYS A 202 15.92 -0.52 13.83
CA LYS A 202 17.06 0.41 13.87
C LYS A 202 17.58 0.72 12.46
N ARG A 203 17.72 -0.30 11.61
CA ARG A 203 18.10 -0.13 10.20
C ARG A 203 17.16 0.82 9.47
N GLN A 204 15.86 0.72 9.68
CA GLN A 204 14.89 1.60 9.04
C GLN A 204 14.99 3.04 9.58
N GLN A 205 15.28 3.22 10.87
CA GLN A 205 15.59 4.56 11.40
C GLN A 205 16.80 5.17 10.68
N ASP A 206 17.87 4.38 10.48
CA ASP A 206 19.08 4.82 9.78
C ASP A 206 18.82 5.09 8.28
N LEU A 207 17.97 4.30 7.64
CA LEU A 207 17.66 4.43 6.21
C LEU A 207 16.73 5.60 5.89
N TYR A 208 15.74 5.85 6.74
CA TYR A 208 14.65 6.78 6.46
C TYR A 208 14.73 8.09 7.26
N GLY A 209 15.44 8.10 8.39
CA GLY A 209 15.41 9.21 9.35
C GLY A 209 15.80 10.57 8.76
N SER A 210 16.81 10.60 7.88
CA SER A 210 17.26 11.83 7.23
C SER A 210 16.26 12.44 6.25
N TYR A 211 15.26 11.67 5.79
CA TYR A 211 14.30 12.08 4.77
C TYR A 211 12.94 12.48 5.34
N ILE A 212 12.75 12.41 6.66
CA ILE A 212 11.45 12.68 7.29
C ILE A 212 10.97 14.13 7.09
N ASN A 213 11.90 15.06 6.92
CA ASN A 213 11.60 16.47 6.67
C ASN A 213 11.41 16.79 5.19
N ASP A 214 11.64 15.82 4.30
CA ASP A 214 11.59 16.02 2.84
C ASP A 214 10.25 15.62 2.22
N ILE A 215 9.33 15.08 3.01
CA ILE A 215 8.00 14.72 2.52
C ILE A 215 7.04 15.92 2.60
N ILE A 216 6.03 15.89 1.73
CA ILE A 216 4.99 16.91 1.69
C ILE A 216 3.90 16.54 2.69
N ILE A 217 3.65 17.45 3.63
CA ILE A 217 2.68 17.29 4.71
C ILE A 217 1.59 18.36 4.67
N PHE A 218 0.44 18.07 5.26
CA PHE A 218 -0.54 19.10 5.59
C PHE A 218 0.06 20.08 6.60
N LYS A 219 0.02 21.37 6.27
CA LYS A 219 0.47 22.46 7.15
C LYS A 219 -0.57 22.84 8.19
N ASN A 220 -1.85 22.69 7.83
CA ASN A 220 -3.00 23.06 8.64
C ASN A 220 -4.02 21.91 8.61
N LYS A 221 -4.96 21.95 9.56
CA LYS A 221 -6.19 21.15 9.50
C LYS A 221 -6.93 21.43 8.19
N ILE A 222 -7.67 20.42 7.73
CA ILE A 222 -8.62 20.54 6.63
C ILE A 222 -9.91 21.14 7.20
N ASP A 223 -10.37 22.24 6.61
CA ASP A 223 -11.67 22.83 6.94
C ASP A 223 -12.79 21.85 6.56
N PRO A 224 -13.70 21.46 7.47
CA PRO A 224 -14.85 20.61 7.14
C PRO A 224 -15.75 21.14 6.01
N ALA A 225 -15.73 22.46 5.76
CA ALA A 225 -16.48 23.08 4.67
C ALA A 225 -15.78 22.97 3.30
N ASP A 226 -14.49 22.62 3.27
CA ASP A 226 -13.67 22.48 2.06
C ASP A 226 -14.20 21.34 1.16
N GLU A 227 -14.00 21.48 -0.16
CA GLU A 227 -14.32 20.46 -1.14
C GLU A 227 -13.60 19.14 -0.85
N LEU A 228 -12.32 19.19 -0.45
CA LEU A 228 -11.57 17.99 -0.07
C LEU A 228 -12.26 17.24 1.07
N ALA A 229 -12.65 17.95 2.14
CA ALA A 229 -13.31 17.34 3.29
C ALA A 229 -14.64 16.69 2.89
N LYS A 230 -15.43 17.35 2.04
CA LYS A 230 -16.69 16.83 1.51
C LYS A 230 -16.49 15.56 0.68
N ILE A 231 -15.50 15.54 -0.21
CA ILE A 231 -15.16 14.36 -1.03
C ILE A 231 -14.75 13.19 -0.13
N LEU A 232 -13.79 13.41 0.77
CA LEU A 232 -13.25 12.38 1.65
C LEU A 232 -14.34 11.77 2.56
N SER A 233 -15.17 12.61 3.19
CA SER A 233 -16.23 12.17 4.10
C SER A 233 -17.39 11.51 3.36
N THR A 234 -17.90 12.13 2.30
CA THR A 234 -19.13 11.67 1.64
C THR A 234 -18.86 10.45 0.77
N SER A 235 -17.79 10.50 -0.03
CA SER A 235 -17.49 9.48 -1.05
C SER A 235 -16.72 8.30 -0.48
N PHE A 236 -15.78 8.55 0.43
CA PHE A 236 -14.85 7.52 0.93
C PHE A 236 -15.03 7.18 2.41
N LYS A 237 -16.02 7.81 3.07
CA LYS A 237 -16.38 7.56 4.48
C LYS A 237 -15.19 7.80 5.43
N ILE A 238 -14.37 8.80 5.12
CA ILE A 238 -13.27 9.24 5.98
C ILE A 238 -13.79 10.24 7.01
N ASP A 239 -13.49 9.97 8.28
CA ASP A 239 -13.77 10.88 9.38
C ASP A 239 -12.73 12.02 9.40
N ILE A 240 -13.18 13.24 9.12
CA ILE A 240 -12.33 14.42 8.96
C ILE A 240 -11.77 14.91 10.28
N ASP A 241 -12.53 14.81 11.38
CA ASP A 241 -12.06 15.22 12.70
C ASP A 241 -10.91 14.32 13.14
N ASN A 242 -11.10 13.02 13.01
CA ASN A 242 -10.07 12.01 13.23
C ASN A 242 -8.84 12.22 12.33
N MET A 243 -9.02 12.59 11.06
CA MET A 243 -7.92 12.90 10.16
C MET A 243 -7.15 14.16 10.62
N ASN A 244 -7.86 15.20 11.02
CA ASN A 244 -7.31 16.46 11.54
C ASN A 244 -6.50 16.25 12.82
N GLU A 245 -6.97 15.42 13.74
CA GLU A 245 -6.20 15.05 14.94
C GLU A 245 -4.86 14.40 14.58
N ARG A 246 -4.83 13.54 13.56
CA ARG A 246 -3.59 12.90 13.10
C ARG A 246 -2.65 13.90 12.42
N ILE A 247 -3.18 14.83 11.62
CA ILE A 247 -2.39 15.92 11.02
C ILE A 247 -1.67 16.71 12.12
N GLU A 248 -2.41 17.18 13.14
CA GLU A 248 -1.85 17.95 14.25
C GLU A 248 -0.84 17.14 15.06
N LYS A 249 -1.18 15.89 15.39
CA LYS A 249 -0.28 15.02 16.14
C LYS A 249 1.05 14.83 15.43
N TYR A 250 1.03 14.64 14.11
CA TYR A 250 2.25 14.48 13.33
C TYR A 250 3.05 15.78 13.20
N ALA A 251 2.39 16.91 12.98
CA ALA A 251 3.03 18.22 12.95
C ALA A 251 3.75 18.54 14.27
N ASN A 252 3.08 18.31 15.40
CA ASN A 252 3.66 18.48 16.74
C ASN A 252 4.85 17.55 17.00
N CYS A 253 4.85 16.36 16.40
CA CYS A 253 5.94 15.40 16.50
C CYS A 253 7.20 15.87 15.75
N ILE A 254 7.04 16.40 14.54
CA ILE A 254 8.16 16.92 13.74
C ILE A 254 8.74 18.19 14.35
N LEU A 255 7.90 19.12 14.81
CA LEU A 255 8.36 20.40 15.37
C LEU A 255 9.22 20.22 16.62
N LYS A 256 8.96 19.20 17.46
CA LYS A 256 9.76 18.91 18.66
C LYS A 256 11.15 18.33 18.38
N LYS A 257 11.43 17.89 17.15
CA LYS A 257 12.73 17.35 16.74
C LYS A 257 13.68 18.41 16.14
N LYS A 258 13.17 19.61 15.84
CA LYS A 258 13.97 20.75 15.37
C LYS A 258 14.47 21.55 16.56
#